data_AF-A0A9D8LZH4-F1
#
_entry.id   AF-A0A9D8LZH4-F1
#
_cell.length_a   1.000
_cell.length_b   1.000
_cell.length_c   1.000
_cell.angle_alpha   90.00
_cell.angle_beta   90.00
_cell.angle_gamma   90.00
#
_symmetry.space_group_name_H-M   'P 1'
#
loop_
_entity.id
_entity.type
_entity.pdbx_description
1 polymer ?
#
loop_
_entity_poly.entity_id
_entity_poly.type
_entity_poly.pdbx_seq_one_letter_code
_entity_poly.pdbx_strand_id
1 'polypeptide(L)' 'RRARPPRRRHRPILSWNLDCPVCGVRNVDVRCPHDESFVAGVPVEDVLTACEELLGEED' A
#
# COMPACT_ATOMS: atom_id res chain seq x y z
N ARG A 1 7.12 -21.41 -14.62
CA ARG A 1 6.28 -20.22 -14.89
C ARG A 1 5.42 -20.00 -13.67
N ARG A 2 5.55 -18.88 -12.94
CA ARG A 2 4.64 -18.58 -11.81
C ARG A 2 3.25 -18.31 -12.40
N ALA A 3 2.25 -19.08 -12.00
CA ALA A 3 0.86 -18.80 -12.36
C ALA A 3 0.53 -17.39 -11.88
N ARG A 4 -0.08 -16.58 -12.75
CA ARG A 4 -0.62 -15.28 -12.33
C ARG A 4 -1.74 -15.56 -11.34
N PRO A 5 -1.64 -15.15 -10.07
CA PRO A 5 -2.74 -15.36 -9.14
C PRO A 5 -3.99 -14.69 -9.72
N PRO A 6 -5.18 -15.31 -9.61
CA PRO A 6 -6.41 -14.66 -10.03
C PRO A 6 -6.53 -13.34 -9.26
N ARG A 7 -6.92 -12.27 -9.96
CA ARG A 7 -7.12 -10.93 -9.34
C ARG A 7 -8.06 -10.98 -8.12
N ARG A 8 -8.89 -12.03 -8.03
CA ARG A 8 -9.79 -12.33 -6.91
C ARG A 8 -9.08 -12.38 -5.54
N ARG A 9 -7.83 -12.86 -5.47
CA ARG A 9 -7.10 -12.97 -4.18
C ARG A 9 -6.27 -11.74 -3.80
N HIS A 10 -6.50 -10.59 -4.43
CA HIS A 10 -5.75 -9.37 -4.16
C HIS A 10 -6.69 -8.20 -3.90
N ARG A 11 -6.36 -7.40 -2.87
CA ARG A 11 -7.02 -6.13 -2.52
C ARG A 11 -5.97 -5.02 -2.39
N PRO A 12 -5.36 -4.57 -3.51
CA PRO A 12 -4.31 -3.57 -3.45
C PRO A 12 -4.87 -2.21 -3.05
N ILE A 13 -4.23 -1.58 -2.05
CA ILE A 13 -4.46 -0.19 -1.69
C ILE A 13 -3.19 0.59 -2.01
N LEU A 14 -3.35 1.72 -2.69
CA LEU A 14 -2.22 2.48 -3.23
C LEU A 14 -2.14 3.85 -2.56
N SER A 15 -0.95 4.21 -2.11
CA SER A 15 -0.56 5.58 -1.80
C SER A 15 0.27 6.11 -2.96
N TRP A 16 -0.13 7.23 -3.55
CA TRP A 16 0.64 7.93 -4.59
C TRP A 16 1.58 8.98 -4.00
N ASN A 17 1.97 8.84 -2.73
CA ASN A 17 2.87 9.78 -2.10
C ASN A 17 4.32 9.52 -2.56
N LEU A 18 4.84 10.42 -3.40
CA LEU A 18 6.21 10.38 -3.90
C LEU A 18 7.16 11.23 -3.04
N ASP A 19 6.60 12.01 -2.11
CA ASP A 19 7.33 12.95 -1.27
C ASP A 19 7.44 12.40 0.14
N CYS A 20 8.55 12.69 0.82
CA CYS A 20 8.70 12.35 2.23
C CYS A 20 7.61 13.08 3.04
N PRO A 21 6.78 12.38 3.84
CA PRO A 21 5.72 13.02 4.62
C PRO A 21 6.27 13.95 5.72
N VAL A 22 7.55 13.85 6.04
CA VAL A 22 8.22 14.68 7.05
C VAL A 22 8.85 15.94 6.43
N CYS A 23 9.67 15.79 5.40
CA CYS A 23 10.46 16.90 4.85
C CYS A 23 10.10 17.32 3.42
N GLY A 24 9.16 16.64 2.76
CA GLY A 24 8.69 16.97 1.41
C GLY A 24 9.69 16.68 0.28
N VAL A 25 10.85 16.09 0.57
CA VAL A 25 11.81 15.69 -0.45
C VAL A 25 11.24 14.55 -1.30
N ARG A 26 11.35 14.68 -2.63
CA ARG A 26 10.95 13.62 -3.57
C ARG A 26 11.82 12.37 -3.35
N ASN A 27 11.24 11.32 -2.79
CA ASN A 27 12.01 10.13 -2.42
C ASN A 27 12.48 9.30 -3.62
N VAL A 28 11.80 9.46 -4.76
CA VAL A 28 12.17 8.82 -6.03
C VAL A 28 13.51 9.34 -6.60
N ASP A 29 13.94 10.54 -6.18
CA ASP A 29 15.22 11.12 -6.61
C ASP A 29 16.32 10.86 -5.58
N VAL A 30 15.99 10.96 -4.29
CA VAL A 30 16.96 10.85 -3.19
C VAL A 30 16.32 10.28 -1.93
N ARG A 31 17.04 9.40 -1.23
CA ARG A 31 16.62 8.89 0.07
C ARG A 31 17.04 9.86 1.19
N CYS A 32 16.06 10.49 1.82
CA CYS A 32 16.23 11.23 3.07
C CYS A 32 16.34 10.28 4.28
N PRO A 33 16.81 10.73 5.47
CA PRO A 33 17.00 9.87 6.65
C PRO A 33 15.71 9.52 7.40
N HIS A 34 14.56 10.06 6.99
CA HIS A 34 13.26 9.76 7.59
C HIS A 34 12.78 8.36 7.20
N ASP A 35 12.18 7.65 8.15
CA ASP A 35 11.72 6.26 8.00
C ASP A 35 10.19 6.12 8.07
N GLU A 36 9.48 7.24 8.14
CA GLU A 36 8.04 7.30 8.03
C GLU A 36 7.56 6.64 6.73
N SER A 37 6.51 5.83 6.87
CA SER A 37 5.99 5.04 5.77
C SER A 37 5.37 5.90 4.67
N PHE A 38 5.68 5.60 3.41
CA PHE A 38 5.05 6.21 2.23
C PHE A 38 3.57 5.87 2.08
N VAL A 39 3.12 4.81 2.75
CA VAL A 39 1.72 4.42 2.83
C VAL A 39 1.05 4.92 4.11
N ALA A 40 1.70 5.78 4.90
CA ALA A 40 1.07 6.36 6.11
C ALA A 40 -0.19 7.19 5.80
N GLY A 41 -0.36 7.64 4.55
CA GLY A 41 -1.59 8.29 4.08
C GLY A 41 -2.72 7.32 3.71
N VAL A 42 -2.50 6.00 3.77
CA VAL A 42 -3.56 5.01 3.57
C VAL A 42 -4.37 4.92 4.86
N PRO A 43 -5.70 5.15 4.81
CA PRO A 43 -6.56 4.99 5.97
C PRO A 43 -6.58 3.54 6.45
N VAL A 44 -6.61 3.35 7.78
CA VAL A 44 -6.58 2.01 8.38
C VAL A 44 -7.87 1.25 8.07
N GLU A 45 -8.99 1.95 8.00
CA GLU A 45 -10.30 1.42 7.65
C GLU A 45 -10.34 0.78 6.25
N ASP A 46 -9.63 1.36 5.29
CA ASP A 46 -9.54 0.82 3.93
C ASP A 46 -8.78 -0.51 3.95
N VAL A 47 -7.72 -0.61 4.76
CA VAL A 47 -6.94 -1.84 4.96
C VAL A 47 -7.78 -2.92 5.62
N LEU A 48 -8.53 -2.57 6.66
CA LEU A 48 -9.41 -3.52 7.36
C LEU A 48 -10.50 -4.06 6.44
N THR A 49 -11.15 -3.18 5.67
CA THR A 49 -12.18 -3.56 4.69
C THR A 49 -11.60 -4.54 3.64
N ALA A 50 -10.43 -4.22 3.08
CA ALA A 50 -9.74 -5.10 2.14
C ALA A 50 -9.40 -6.47 2.75
N CYS A 51 -9.00 -6.51 4.02
CA CYS A 51 -8.73 -7.76 4.73
C CYS A 51 -10.00 -8.60 4.91
N GLU A 52 -11.10 -7.99 5.35
CA GLU A 52 -12.39 -8.67 5.53
C GLU A 52 -12.90 -9.25 4.21
N GLU A 53 -12.87 -8.47 3.13
CA GLU A 53 -13.25 -8.96 1.80
C GLU A 53 -12.40 -10.14 1.32
N LEU A 54 -11.09 -10.11 1.58
CA LEU A 54 -10.19 -11.18 1.18
C LEU A 54 -10.43 -12.47 1.99
N LEU A 55 -10.71 -12.34 3.28
CA LEU A 55 -10.91 -13.48 4.17
C LEU A 55 -12.33 -14.05 4.10
N GLY A 56 -13.31 -13.25 3.68
CA GLY A 56 -14.70 -13.66 3.49
C GLY A 56 -15.00 -14.35 2.15
N GLU A 57 -14.05 -14.40 1.22
CA GLU A 57 -14.16 -15.22 0.01
C GLU A 57 -13.91 -16.70 0.36
N GLU A 58 -14.97 -17.53 0.36
CA GLU A 58 -14.84 -19.00 0.31
C GLU A 58 -14.41 -19.41 -1.11
N ASP A 59 -13.38 -20.28 -1.21
CA ASP A 59 -12.78 -20.76 -2.47
C ASP A 59 -13.70 -21.70 -3.29
#